data_AF-A0A661QA47-F1
#
_entry.id   AF-A0A661QA47-F1
#
_cell.length_a   1.000
_cell.length_b   1.000
_cell.length_c   1.000
_cell.angle_alpha   90.00
_cell.angle_beta   90.00
_cell.angle_gamma   90.00
#
_symmetry.space_group_name_H-M   'P 1'
#
loop_
_entity.id
_entity.type
_entity.pdbx_description
1 polymer ?
#
loop_
_entity_poly.entity_id
_entity_poly.type
_entity_poly.pdbx_seq_one_letter_code
_entity_poly.pdbx_strand_id
1 'polypeptide(L)'
;MHIFIVGVSCVGKSTIGNRLAEKIDFLFFDLDDEIEDFFGRSIEQIQNQYLSGYSYREQGAKVLNKIIDTSKNNDLVVALTPK
;
A
#
# COMPACT_ATOMS: atom_id res chain seq x y z
N MET A 1 -16.64 -0.82 -3.20
CA MET A 1 -15.77 -1.49 -4.17
C MET A 1 -14.31 -1.13 -3.88
N HIS A 2 -13.40 -2.09 -3.94
CA HIS A 2 -11.97 -1.85 -3.75
C HIS A 2 -11.20 -2.37 -4.96
N ILE A 3 -10.28 -1.57 -5.47
CA ILE A 3 -9.42 -1.89 -6.62
C ILE A 3 -7.98 -2.00 -6.12
N PHE A 4 -7.33 -3.12 -6.40
CA PHE A 4 -5.95 -3.37 -6.03
C PHE A 4 -5.07 -3.44 -7.28
N ILE A 5 -4.08 -2.56 -7.38
CA ILE A 5 -3.14 -2.51 -8.50
C ILE A 5 -1.84 -3.18 -8.07
N VAL A 6 -1.63 -4.40 -8.54
CA VAL A 6 -0.46 -5.22 -8.21
C VAL A 6 0.59 -5.17 -9.32
N GLY A 7 1.87 -5.16 -8.94
CA GLY A 7 2.98 -5.27 -9.90
C GLY A 7 4.31 -4.87 -9.28
N VAL A 8 5.41 -5.19 -9.96
CA VAL A 8 6.78 -4.87 -9.49
C VAL A 8 6.99 -3.35 -9.30
N SER A 9 8.03 -2.97 -8.56
CA SER A 9 8.38 -1.56 -8.37
C SER A 9 8.65 -0.84 -9.70
N CYS A 10 8.43 0.48 -9.73
CA CYS A 10 8.79 1.36 -10.85
C CYS A 10 8.05 1.12 -12.19
N VAL A 11 6.92 0.39 -12.21
CA VAL A 11 6.06 0.25 -13.41
C VAL A 11 4.94 1.30 -13.52
N GLY A 12 4.94 2.31 -12.64
CA GLY A 12 3.97 3.41 -12.67
C GLY A 12 2.64 3.14 -11.94
N LYS A 13 2.59 2.16 -11.02
CA LYS A 13 1.40 1.79 -10.24
C LYS A 13 0.79 2.97 -9.49
N SER A 14 1.62 3.73 -8.78
CA SER A 14 1.19 4.88 -7.98
C SER A 14 0.61 5.97 -8.88
N THR A 15 1.27 6.24 -10.01
CA THR A 15 0.80 7.21 -11.01
C THR A 15 -0.55 6.81 -11.61
N ILE A 16 -0.71 5.56 -12.03
CA ILE A 16 -1.96 5.11 -12.66
C ILE A 16 -3.08 4.94 -11.63
N GLY A 17 -2.74 4.49 -10.41
CA GLY A 17 -3.69 4.34 -9.30
C GLY A 17 -4.27 5.66 -8.85
N ASN A 18 -3.43 6.67 -8.64
CA ASN A 18 -3.89 8.01 -8.26
C ASN A 18 -4.81 8.60 -9.35
N ARG A 19 -4.38 8.52 -10.62
CA ARG A 19 -5.21 8.99 -11.75
C ARG A 19 -6.53 8.23 -11.91
N LEU A 20 -6.54 6.94 -11.61
CA LEU A 20 -7.77 6.14 -11.63
C LEU A 20 -8.70 6.62 -10.52
N ALA A 21 -8.20 6.73 -9.30
CA ALA A 21 -8.95 7.14 -8.13
C ALA A 21 -9.60 8.52 -8.31
N GLU A 22 -8.84 9.51 -8.79
CA GLU A 22 -9.34 10.85 -9.13
C GLU A 22 -10.48 10.81 -10.15
N LYS A 23 -10.42 9.91 -11.14
CA LYS A 23 -11.45 9.81 -12.19
C LYS A 23 -12.75 9.17 -11.74
N ILE A 24 -12.70 8.32 -10.72
CA ILE A 24 -13.86 7.55 -10.23
C ILE A 24 -14.29 7.99 -8.82
N ASP A 25 -13.71 9.06 -8.29
CA ASP A 25 -13.98 9.63 -6.96
C ASP A 25 -13.70 8.64 -5.80
N PHE A 26 -12.59 7.91 -5.90
CA PHE A 26 -12.15 6.94 -4.87
C PHE A 26 -10.97 7.50 -4.09
N LEU A 27 -10.75 6.97 -2.89
CA LEU A 27 -9.51 7.23 -2.15
C LEU A 27 -8.35 6.44 -2.78
N PHE A 28 -7.18 7.06 -2.85
CA PHE A 28 -5.95 6.41 -3.30
C PHE A 28 -4.97 6.20 -2.15
N PHE A 29 -4.35 5.02 -2.12
CA PHE A 29 -3.27 4.67 -1.19
C PHE A 29 -2.15 3.94 -1.94
N ASP A 30 -0.90 4.31 -1.67
CA ASP A 30 0.26 3.47 -1.99
C ASP A 30 0.69 2.73 -0.73
N LEU A 31 0.66 1.40 -0.75
CA LEU A 31 0.96 0.62 0.46
C LEU A 31 2.40 0.82 0.92
N ASP A 32 3.35 1.07 0.02
CA ASP A 32 4.73 1.31 0.40
C ASP A 32 4.82 2.62 1.21
N ASP A 33 4.19 3.70 0.74
CA ASP A 33 4.14 5.00 1.44
C ASP A 33 3.42 4.87 2.80
N GLU A 34 2.28 4.17 2.84
CA GLU A 34 1.51 3.96 4.07
C GLU A 34 2.25 3.12 5.11
N ILE A 35 3.13 2.20 4.69
CA ILE A 35 4.02 1.46 5.59
C ILE A 35 5.05 2.41 6.20
N GLU A 36 5.68 3.27 5.40
CA GLU A 36 6.66 4.23 5.92
C GLU A 36 6.03 5.20 6.91
N ASP A 37 4.85 5.72 6.60
CA ASP A 37 4.07 6.60 7.47
C ASP A 37 3.64 5.90 8.76
N PHE A 38 3.21 4.63 8.68
CA PHE A 38 2.80 3.87 9.85
C PHE A 38 3.94 3.60 10.84
N PHE A 39 5.15 3.33 10.33
CA PHE A 39 6.31 2.99 11.17
C PHE A 39 7.24 4.18 11.45
N GLY A 40 7.08 5.30 10.74
CA GLY A 40 7.96 6.47 10.82
C GLY A 40 9.40 6.18 10.40
N ARG A 41 9.60 5.23 9.48
CA ARG A 41 10.91 4.72 9.02
C ARG A 41 10.81 4.34 7.56
N SER A 42 11.93 4.36 6.83
CA SER A 42 11.91 3.92 5.44
C SER A 42 11.67 2.41 5.32
N ILE A 43 11.15 1.95 4.18
CA ILE A 43 10.97 0.52 3.89
C ILE A 43 12.28 -0.23 4.02
N GLU A 44 13.39 0.35 3.56
CA GLU A 44 14.72 -0.25 3.70
C GLU A 44 15.07 -0.49 5.18
N GLN A 45 14.83 0.51 6.04
CA GLN A 45 15.07 0.38 7.48
C GLN A 45 14.14 -0.67 8.12
N ILE A 46 12.91 -0.78 7.66
CA ILE A 46 11.94 -1.76 8.16
C ILE A 46 12.34 -3.17 7.71
N GLN A 47 12.67 -3.36 6.44
CA GLN A 47 13.10 -4.64 5.89
C GLN A 47 14.37 -5.15 6.56
N ASN A 48 15.35 -4.26 6.82
CA ASN A 48 16.59 -4.61 7.53
C ASN A 48 16.39 -5.05 8.99
N GLN A 49 15.22 -4.80 9.59
CA GLN A 49 14.88 -5.30 10.93
C GLN A 49 14.40 -6.75 10.93
N TYR A 50 14.03 -7.28 9.76
CA TYR A 50 13.46 -8.62 9.64
C TYR A 50 14.43 -9.59 8.99
N LEU A 51 14.51 -10.80 9.53
CA LEU A 51 15.36 -11.87 9.01
C LEU A 51 14.82 -12.49 7.70
N SER A 52 13.55 -12.23 7.37
CA SER A 52 12.90 -12.78 6.18
C SER A 52 11.91 -11.78 5.56
N GLY A 53 11.74 -11.86 4.24
CA GLY A 53 10.71 -11.10 3.53
C GLY A 53 9.27 -11.47 3.95
N TYR A 54 9.06 -12.66 4.53
CA TYR A 54 7.76 -13.05 5.08
C TYR A 54 7.35 -12.16 6.26
N SER A 55 8.26 -11.90 7.20
CA SER A 55 7.98 -11.04 8.36
C SER A 55 7.71 -9.59 7.98
N TYR A 56 8.34 -9.10 6.90
CA TYR A 56 8.00 -7.81 6.30
C TYR A 56 6.58 -7.81 5.71
N ARG A 57 6.23 -8.85 4.94
CA ARG A 57 4.86 -8.99 4.39
C ARG A 57 3.79 -9.00 5.47
N GLU A 58 4.06 -9.59 6.63
CA GLU A 58 3.12 -9.54 7.76
C GLU A 58 2.89 -8.11 8.27
N GLN A 59 3.91 -7.24 8.24
CA GLN A 59 3.71 -5.82 8.56
C GLN A 59 2.90 -5.11 7.48
N GLY A 60 3.18 -5.36 6.20
CA GLY A 60 2.39 -4.82 5.11
C GLY A 60 0.91 -5.23 5.19
N ALA A 61 0.63 -6.47 5.57
CA ALA A 61 -0.74 -6.95 5.79
C ALA A 61 -1.45 -6.21 6.94
N LYS A 62 -0.74 -5.86 8.02
CA LYS A 62 -1.32 -5.05 9.12
C LYS A 62 -1.71 -3.66 8.65
N VAL A 63 -0.85 -3.00 7.89
CA VAL A 63 -1.11 -1.65 7.35
C VAL A 63 -2.26 -1.70 6.34
N LEU A 64 -2.28 -2.70 5.46
CA LEU A 64 -3.38 -2.90 4.51
C LEU A 64 -4.73 -3.10 5.22
N ASN A 65 -4.78 -3.93 6.26
CA ASN A 65 -5.99 -4.13 7.06
C ASN A 65 -6.42 -2.81 7.72
N LYS A 66 -5.49 -2.01 8.24
CA LYS A 66 -5.79 -0.69 8.81
C LYS A 66 -6.41 0.25 7.76
N ILE A 67 -5.90 0.29 6.54
CA ILE A 67 -6.45 1.11 5.44
C ILE A 67 -7.90 0.71 5.15
N ILE A 68 -8.14 -0.60 4.99
CA ILE A 68 -9.47 -1.16 4.71
C ILE A 68 -10.43 -0.86 5.88
N ASP A 69 -9.99 -1.06 7.12
CA ASP A 69 -10.82 -0.85 8.30
C ASP A 69 -11.18 0.63 8.53
N THR A 70 -10.24 1.53 8.30
CA THR A 70 -10.45 2.98 8.47
C THR A 70 -11.34 3.55 7.36
N SER A 71 -11.37 2.89 6.20
CA SER A 71 -12.09 3.34 5.00
C SER A 71 -13.35 2.52 4.73
N LYS A 72 -13.97 1.90 5.75
CA LYS A 72 -15.12 0.97 5.60
C LYS A 72 -16.30 1.48 4.77
N ASN A 73 -16.49 2.80 4.71
CA ASN A 73 -17.60 3.43 3.97
C ASN A 73 -17.15 4.11 2.67
N ASN A 74 -15.88 3.95 2.28
CA ASN A 74 -15.30 4.58 1.09
C ASN A 74 -14.85 3.52 0.09
N ASP A 75 -14.91 3.89 -1.17
CA ASP A 75 -14.32 3.11 -2.25
C ASP A 75 -12.83 3.43 -2.38
N LEU A 76 -12.03 2.42 -2.73
CA LEU A 76 -10.57 2.47 -2.61
C LEU A 76 -9.87 2.05 -3.90
N VAL A 77 -8.74 2.69 -4.19
CA VAL A 77 -7.69 2.21 -5.09
C VAL A 77 -6.40 2.10 -4.28
N VAL A 78 -5.80 0.90 -4.25
CA VAL A 78 -4.57 0.65 -3.50
C VAL A 78 -3.49 0.09 -4.41
N ALA A 79 -2.33 0.74 -4.48
CA ALA A 79 -1.15 0.22 -5.16
C ALA A 79 -0.37 -0.73 -4.24
N LEU A 80 -0.04 -1.91 -4.75
CA LEU A 80 0.61 -2.98 -3.99
C LEU A 80 1.87 -3.48 -4.73
N THR A 81 3.00 -3.50 -4.05
CA THR A 81 4.23 -4.12 -4.56
C THR A 81 4.38 -5.54 -3.97
N PRO A 82 4.52 -6.59 -4.79
CA PRO A 82 4.79 -7.93 -4.31
C PRO A 82 6.26 -8.02 -3.87
N LYS A 83 6.52 -7.77 -2.59
CA LYS A 83 7.85 -7.85 -1.96
C LYS A 83 7.98 -9.09 -1.05
#